data_AF-A0A849QIC9-F1
#
_entry.id   AF-A0A849QIC9-F1
#
_cell.length_a   1.000
_cell.length_b   1.000
_cell.length_c   1.000
_cell.angle_alpha   90.00
_cell.angle_beta   90.00
_cell.angle_gamma   90.00
#
_symmetry.space_group_name_H-M   'P 1'
#
loop_
_entity.id
_entity.type
_entity.pdbx_description
1 polymer ?
#
loop_
_entity_poly.entity_id
_entity_poly.type
_entity_poly.pdbx_seq_one_letter_code
_entity_poly.pdbx_strand_id
1 'polypeptide(L)'
;MEKNYNCNCKSGCKNNRCACFKNHEPCDDKCGCTDCQNPFNDIDVEKYSTCALQNINIVKALSQEELDEEHELPCGCETAKLKDLLNEYECKECMEVYWYSFCWNDVVQDNCTWHCKICGECRDWREWHCEICNKCTYGVTLPCEHCGKKGPYQDLV
;
A
#
# COMPACT_ATOMS: atom_id res chain seq x y z
N MET A 1 10.37 -7.87 -9.94
CA MET A 1 9.26 -7.46 -10.83
C MET A 1 9.82 -6.60 -11.97
N GLU A 2 9.33 -6.71 -13.21
CA GLU A 2 9.76 -5.80 -14.29
C GLU A 2 9.11 -4.43 -14.11
N LYS A 3 9.93 -3.38 -14.14
CA LYS A 3 9.50 -1.99 -13.99
C LYS A 3 8.67 -1.53 -15.20
N ASN A 4 7.51 -0.92 -14.95
CA ASN A 4 6.58 -0.52 -16.01
C ASN A 4 6.44 1.00 -16.20
N TYR A 5 6.89 1.82 -15.25
CA TYR A 5 6.65 3.26 -15.26
C TYR A 5 7.94 4.07 -15.21
N ASN A 6 8.13 4.97 -16.18
CA ASN A 6 9.21 5.94 -16.19
C ASN A 6 8.67 7.37 -15.98
N CYS A 7 9.52 8.28 -15.53
CA CYS A 7 9.14 9.67 -15.27
C CYS A 7 10.14 10.68 -15.84
N ASN A 8 9.72 11.93 -15.96
CA ASN A 8 10.54 13.08 -16.39
C ASN A 8 10.42 14.23 -15.37
N CYS A 9 10.32 13.90 -14.09
CA CYS A 9 10.04 14.86 -13.03
C CYS A 9 11.22 15.78 -12.75
N LYS A 10 10.92 17.08 -12.52
CA LYS A 10 11.88 18.08 -12.04
C LYS A 10 11.71 18.41 -10.55
N SER A 11 10.72 17.80 -9.91
CA SER A 11 10.33 18.04 -8.52
C SER A 11 10.89 17.01 -7.54
N GLY A 12 11.91 16.25 -7.96
CA GLY A 12 12.63 15.29 -7.12
C GLY A 12 11.88 13.99 -6.74
N CYS A 13 10.79 13.64 -7.42
CA CYS A 13 10.16 12.31 -7.34
C CYS A 13 9.69 11.85 -5.93
N LYS A 14 9.27 12.78 -5.06
CA LYS A 14 8.92 12.48 -3.65
C LYS A 14 7.44 12.19 -3.36
N ASN A 15 6.58 12.27 -4.37
CA ASN A 15 5.14 12.18 -4.19
C ASN A 15 4.43 11.67 -5.45
N ASN A 16 3.11 11.49 -5.37
CA ASN A 16 2.26 10.93 -6.41
C ASN A 16 2.21 11.73 -7.73
N ARG A 17 2.88 12.88 -7.84
CA ARG A 17 3.12 13.55 -9.13
C ARG A 17 4.11 12.78 -10.01
N CYS A 18 5.00 12.00 -9.40
CA CYS A 18 5.92 11.12 -10.12
C CYS A 18 5.25 9.78 -10.42
N ALA A 19 5.31 9.35 -11.69
CA ALA A 19 4.74 8.08 -12.11
C ALA A 19 5.40 6.87 -11.43
N CYS A 20 6.72 6.89 -11.24
CA CYS A 20 7.43 5.83 -10.52
C CYS A 20 6.98 5.78 -9.06
N PHE A 21 7.01 6.92 -8.36
CA PHE A 21 6.58 7.01 -6.96
C PHE A 21 5.13 6.57 -6.76
N LYS A 22 4.20 7.09 -7.58
CA LYS A 22 2.77 6.74 -7.53
C LYS A 22 2.53 5.24 -7.66
N ASN A 23 3.38 4.56 -8.42
CA ASN A 23 3.25 3.12 -8.66
C ASN A 23 4.08 2.27 -7.69
N HIS A 24 4.79 2.88 -6.74
CA HIS A 24 5.73 2.24 -5.82
C HIS A 24 6.92 1.59 -6.53
N GLU A 25 7.39 2.20 -7.60
CA GLU A 25 8.58 1.76 -8.35
C GLU A 25 9.77 2.72 -8.11
N PRO A 26 11.01 2.18 -8.07
CA PRO A 26 12.20 3.01 -8.09
C PRO A 26 12.33 3.75 -9.43
N CYS A 27 12.94 4.92 -9.39
CA CYS A 27 13.47 5.55 -10.61
C CYS A 27 14.73 4.80 -11.06
N ASP A 28 14.93 4.70 -12.37
CA ASP A 28 16.09 4.02 -12.99
C ASP A 28 16.68 4.90 -14.09
N ASP A 29 17.64 4.35 -14.83
CA ASP A 29 18.33 4.98 -15.96
C ASP A 29 17.40 5.35 -17.13
N LYS A 30 16.24 4.70 -17.24
CA LYS A 30 15.21 5.05 -18.24
C LYS A 30 14.35 6.25 -17.82
N CYS A 31 14.45 6.74 -16.58
CA CYS A 31 13.80 7.97 -16.15
C CYS A 31 14.62 9.21 -16.54
N GLY A 32 13.96 10.25 -17.06
CA GLY A 32 14.56 11.56 -17.32
C GLY A 32 14.40 12.56 -16.17
N CYS A 33 14.22 12.09 -14.93
CA CYS A 33 14.06 12.96 -13.77
C CYS A 33 15.39 13.59 -13.33
N THR A 34 15.32 14.79 -12.77
CA THR A 34 16.48 15.52 -12.22
C THR A 34 16.37 15.63 -10.70
N ASP A 35 17.51 15.56 -9.99
CA ASP A 35 17.58 15.60 -8.53
C ASP A 35 16.60 14.57 -7.90
N CYS A 36 16.67 13.32 -8.37
CA CYS A 36 15.74 12.28 -7.96
C CYS A 36 15.96 11.91 -6.49
N GLN A 37 14.91 12.09 -5.69
CA GLN A 37 14.87 11.75 -4.27
C GLN A 37 13.70 10.81 -3.99
N ASN A 38 13.40 9.92 -4.96
CA ASN A 38 12.40 8.87 -4.80
C ASN A 38 12.87 7.90 -3.69
N PRO A 39 12.15 7.79 -2.56
CA PRO A 39 12.57 6.94 -1.44
C PRO A 39 12.65 5.46 -1.80
N PHE A 40 11.98 5.03 -2.87
CA PHE A 40 12.00 3.65 -3.35
C PHE A 40 13.32 3.26 -4.04
N ASN A 41 14.20 4.20 -4.38
CA ASN A 41 15.48 3.91 -5.03
C ASN A 41 16.44 3.08 -4.16
N ASP A 42 16.31 3.19 -2.84
CA ASP A 42 17.26 2.59 -1.88
C ASP A 42 16.67 1.37 -1.16
N ILE A 43 15.52 0.86 -1.61
CA ILE A 43 14.83 -0.24 -0.95
C ILE A 43 14.46 -1.32 -1.95
N ASP A 44 14.32 -2.54 -1.44
CA ASP A 44 13.70 -3.65 -2.16
C ASP A 44 12.19 -3.61 -1.93
N VAL A 45 11.44 -3.03 -2.88
CA VAL A 45 10.00 -2.80 -2.76
C VAL A 45 9.19 -4.09 -2.57
N GLU A 46 9.74 -5.25 -2.94
CA GLU A 46 9.09 -6.56 -2.80
C GLU A 46 9.05 -7.03 -1.33
N LYS A 47 9.83 -6.39 -0.45
CA LYS A 47 9.86 -6.68 0.99
C LYS A 47 8.90 -5.83 1.81
N TYR A 48 7.98 -5.13 1.15
CA TYR A 48 7.06 -4.22 1.81
C TYR A 48 5.64 -4.43 1.31
N SER A 49 4.70 -4.47 2.24
CA SER A 49 3.27 -4.45 1.96
C SER A 49 2.90 -3.14 1.27
N THR A 50 1.74 -3.12 0.59
CA THR A 50 1.24 -1.90 -0.03
C THR A 50 1.06 -0.77 0.99
N CYS A 51 0.65 -1.09 2.22
CA CYS A 51 0.52 -0.12 3.30
C CYS A 51 1.87 0.48 3.70
N ALA A 52 2.90 -0.36 3.89
CA ALA A 52 4.25 0.08 4.22
C ALA A 52 4.84 0.95 3.10
N LEU A 53 4.63 0.60 1.82
CA LEU A 53 5.07 1.41 0.68
C LEU A 53 4.42 2.80 0.64
N GLN A 54 3.11 2.90 0.92
CA GLN A 54 2.45 4.22 0.97
C GLN A 54 2.82 5.04 2.21
N ASN A 55 3.40 4.40 3.23
CA ASN A 55 3.94 5.04 4.43
C ASN A 55 5.47 5.01 4.48
N ILE A 56 6.16 4.89 3.34
CA ILE A 56 7.59 4.60 3.28
C ILE A 56 8.47 5.62 4.02
N ASN A 57 8.06 6.88 4.09
CA ASN A 57 8.81 7.90 4.83
C ASN A 57 8.80 7.65 6.34
N ILE A 58 7.70 7.09 6.88
CA ILE A 58 7.60 6.66 8.28
C ILE A 58 8.52 5.45 8.46
N VAL A 59 8.38 4.44 7.60
CA VAL A 59 9.17 3.21 7.65
C VAL A 59 10.67 3.48 7.62
N LYS A 60 11.14 4.38 6.75
CA LYS A 60 12.55 4.79 6.68
C LYS A 60 13.03 5.61 7.88
N ALA A 61 12.11 6.20 8.65
CA ALA A 61 12.42 6.97 9.84
C ALA A 61 12.44 6.12 11.12
N LEU A 62 11.95 4.87 11.07
CA LEU A 62 12.00 3.95 12.20
C LEU A 62 13.44 3.65 12.59
N SER A 63 13.68 3.68 13.89
CA SER A 63 14.92 3.24 14.52
C SER A 63 15.03 1.72 14.50
N GLN A 64 16.25 1.22 14.73
CA GLN A 64 16.47 -0.22 14.89
C GLN A 64 15.70 -0.79 16.09
N GLU A 65 15.50 0.00 17.14
CA GLU A 65 14.73 -0.38 18.33
C GLU A 65 13.26 -0.58 17.99
N GLU A 66 12.63 0.36 17.29
CA GLU A 66 11.24 0.23 16.81
C GLU A 66 11.08 -0.93 15.82
N LEU A 67 12.06 -1.16 14.93
CA LEU A 67 12.03 -2.28 14.00
C LEU A 67 12.16 -3.65 14.67
N ASP A 68 12.82 -3.71 15.82
CA ASP A 68 12.98 -4.93 16.62
C ASP A 68 11.87 -5.10 17.68
N GLU A 69 10.95 -4.16 17.80
CA GLU A 69 9.77 -4.26 18.67
C GLU A 69 8.94 -5.50 18.28
N GLU A 70 8.55 -6.27 19.30
CA GLU A 70 7.73 -7.47 19.12
C GLU A 70 6.24 -7.09 19.23
N HIS A 71 5.46 -7.57 18.28
CA HIS A 71 4.01 -7.44 18.27
C HIS A 71 3.37 -8.82 18.39
N GLU A 72 2.35 -8.93 19.24
CA GLU A 72 1.50 -10.12 19.30
C GLU A 72 0.68 -10.25 18.02
N LEU A 73 0.69 -11.43 17.41
CA LEU A 73 -0.17 -11.69 16.27
C LEU A 73 -1.64 -11.80 16.72
N PRO A 74 -2.61 -11.33 15.92
CA PRO A 74 -4.05 -11.44 16.26
C PRO A 74 -4.55 -12.86 16.53
N CYS A 75 -3.88 -13.91 16.03
CA CYS A 75 -4.21 -15.30 16.38
C CYS A 75 -3.81 -15.69 17.81
N GLY A 76 -2.90 -14.96 18.45
CA GLY A 76 -2.34 -15.28 19.77
C GLY A 76 -1.35 -16.45 19.77
N CYS A 77 -0.96 -16.99 18.61
CA CYS A 77 -0.04 -18.13 18.51
C CYS A 77 1.42 -17.75 18.79
N GLU A 78 1.88 -16.61 18.26
CA GLU A 78 3.26 -16.14 18.42
C GLU A 78 3.36 -14.61 18.35
N THR A 79 4.56 -14.10 18.60
CA THR A 79 4.93 -12.71 18.35
C THR A 79 5.83 -12.61 17.11
N ALA A 80 5.79 -11.46 16.44
CA ALA A 80 6.67 -11.15 15.32
C ALA A 80 7.24 -9.75 15.47
N LYS A 81 8.47 -9.55 14.99
CA LYS A 81 9.10 -8.23 15.01
C LYS A 81 8.49 -7.32 13.95
N LEU A 82 8.42 -6.02 14.22
CA LEU A 82 7.90 -5.05 13.25
C LEU A 82 8.56 -5.18 11.88
N LYS A 83 9.89 -5.35 11.82
CA LYS A 83 10.63 -5.53 10.56
C LYS A 83 10.18 -6.74 9.74
N ASP A 84 9.73 -7.80 10.39
CA ASP A 84 9.25 -9.02 9.74
C ASP A 84 7.80 -8.87 9.27
N LEU A 85 7.05 -7.92 9.86
CA LEU A 85 5.68 -7.55 9.52
C LEU A 85 5.57 -6.40 8.51
N LEU A 86 6.71 -5.87 8.01
CA LEU A 86 6.70 -4.86 6.95
C LEU A 86 6.16 -5.44 5.63
N ASN A 87 6.18 -6.76 5.48
CA ASN A 87 5.52 -7.52 4.42
C ASN A 87 4.57 -8.57 5.02
N GLU A 88 3.98 -9.38 4.16
CA GLU A 88 3.27 -10.60 4.54
C GLU A 88 4.16 -11.52 5.39
N TYR A 89 3.67 -11.82 6.59
CA TYR A 89 4.24 -12.76 7.55
C TYR A 89 3.27 -13.91 7.76
N GLU A 90 3.71 -15.13 7.48
CA GLU A 90 2.90 -16.33 7.71
C GLU A 90 3.17 -16.89 9.12
N CYS A 91 2.11 -16.99 9.93
CA CYS A 91 2.21 -17.58 11.25
C CYS A 91 2.52 -19.08 11.17
N LYS A 92 3.51 -19.54 11.95
CA LYS A 92 4.02 -20.93 11.88
C LYS A 92 3.05 -21.97 12.44
N GLU A 93 2.09 -21.56 13.26
CA GLU A 93 1.13 -22.47 13.90
C GLU A 93 -0.18 -22.59 13.12
N CYS A 94 -0.79 -21.46 12.75
CA CYS A 94 -2.09 -21.43 12.08
C CYS A 94 -2.03 -21.19 10.57
N MET A 95 -0.85 -20.85 10.02
CA MET A 95 -0.63 -20.51 8.60
C MET A 95 -1.43 -19.28 8.11
N GLU A 96 -1.97 -18.49 9.03
CA GLU A 96 -2.60 -17.22 8.69
C GLU A 96 -1.54 -16.16 8.39
N VAL A 97 -1.86 -15.27 7.44
CA VAL A 97 -0.94 -14.22 6.99
C VAL A 97 -1.28 -12.89 7.67
N TYR A 98 -0.24 -12.23 8.18
CA TYR A 98 -0.31 -10.97 8.90
C TYR A 98 0.65 -9.93 8.33
N TRP A 99 0.34 -8.66 8.51
CA TRP A 99 1.24 -7.55 8.19
C TRP A 99 0.93 -6.34 9.08
N TYR A 100 1.87 -5.41 9.21
CA TYR A 100 1.70 -4.22 10.03
C TYR A 100 0.99 -3.09 9.27
N SER A 101 -0.17 -2.67 9.78
CA SER A 101 -0.92 -1.53 9.25
C SER A 101 -0.41 -0.23 9.84
N PHE A 102 0.30 0.56 9.03
CA PHE A 102 0.67 1.94 9.40
C PHE A 102 -0.54 2.89 9.42
N CYS A 103 -1.67 2.50 8.82
CA CYS A 103 -2.90 3.30 8.88
C CYS A 103 -3.62 3.16 10.23
N TRP A 104 -3.57 1.96 10.83
CA TRP A 104 -4.24 1.66 12.10
C TRP A 104 -3.27 1.52 13.28
N ASN A 105 -1.96 1.52 13.00
CA ASN A 105 -0.89 1.32 13.96
C ASN A 105 -1.04 0.00 14.72
N ASP A 106 -1.31 -1.08 13.98
CA ASP A 106 -1.59 -2.40 14.54
C ASP A 106 -1.28 -3.53 13.54
N VAL A 107 -1.14 -4.76 14.04
CA VAL A 107 -0.98 -5.96 13.22
C VAL A 107 -2.34 -6.43 12.73
N VAL A 108 -2.47 -6.60 11.41
CA VAL A 108 -3.73 -6.98 10.77
C VAL A 108 -3.58 -8.31 10.04
N GLN A 109 -4.69 -9.05 9.96
CA GLN A 109 -4.78 -10.29 9.19
C GLN A 109 -5.15 -9.99 7.74
N ASP A 110 -4.42 -10.59 6.81
CA ASP A 110 -4.56 -10.35 5.36
C ASP A 110 -5.97 -10.68 4.83
N ASN A 111 -6.56 -11.79 5.30
CA ASN A 111 -7.90 -12.19 4.88
C ASN A 111 -9.04 -11.28 5.40
N CYS A 112 -8.76 -10.45 6.42
CA CYS A 112 -9.74 -9.56 7.05
C CYS A 112 -9.50 -8.09 6.73
N THR A 113 -8.34 -7.75 6.16
CA THR A 113 -7.90 -6.37 5.95
C THR A 113 -7.20 -6.23 4.62
N TRP A 114 -7.54 -5.20 3.87
CA TRP A 114 -6.82 -4.85 2.65
C TRP A 114 -6.47 -3.36 2.65
N HIS A 115 -5.40 -3.00 1.95
CA HIS A 115 -5.00 -1.60 1.81
C HIS A 115 -5.42 -1.06 0.45
N CYS A 116 -6.27 -0.03 0.44
CA CYS A 116 -6.70 0.58 -0.81
C CYS A 116 -5.61 1.51 -1.36
N LYS A 117 -4.87 1.06 -2.38
CA LYS A 117 -3.81 1.86 -3.03
C LYS A 117 -4.30 3.22 -3.55
N ILE A 118 -5.56 3.33 -3.95
CA ILE A 118 -6.13 4.56 -4.50
C ILE A 118 -6.46 5.55 -3.37
N CYS A 119 -7.12 5.09 -2.30
CA CYS A 119 -7.50 5.95 -1.18
C CYS A 119 -6.36 6.17 -0.18
N GLY A 120 -5.33 5.33 -0.18
CA GLY A 120 -4.19 5.46 0.74
C GLY A 120 -4.46 4.95 2.15
N GLU A 121 -5.49 4.12 2.36
CA GLU A 121 -5.93 3.71 3.69
C GLU A 121 -6.30 2.22 3.73
N CYS A 122 -6.04 1.60 4.90
CA CYS A 122 -6.51 0.27 5.23
C CYS A 122 -8.05 0.22 5.39
N ARG A 123 -8.62 -0.93 5.05
CA ARG A 123 -10.05 -1.20 4.96
C ARG A 123 -10.35 -2.61 5.42
N ASP A 124 -11.54 -2.78 5.95
CA ASP A 124 -12.08 -4.11 6.28
C ASP A 124 -12.34 -4.90 4.98
N TRP A 125 -12.19 -6.22 5.02
CA TRP A 125 -12.41 -7.13 3.88
C TRP A 125 -13.81 -7.01 3.24
N ARG A 126 -14.82 -6.51 3.99
CA ARG A 126 -16.18 -6.26 3.48
C ARG A 126 -16.29 -4.95 2.71
N GLU A 127 -15.28 -4.09 2.76
CA GLU A 127 -15.25 -2.85 2.02
C GLU A 127 -14.58 -3.03 0.66
N TRP A 128 -14.92 -2.18 -0.30
CA TRP A 128 -14.32 -2.17 -1.63
C TRP A 128 -14.20 -0.74 -2.15
N HIS A 129 -13.31 -0.50 -3.12
CA HIS A 129 -13.15 0.81 -3.76
C HIS A 129 -14.04 0.92 -5.00
N CYS A 130 -14.94 1.91 -5.02
CA CYS A 130 -15.74 2.22 -6.21
C CYS A 130 -14.98 3.17 -7.13
N GLU A 131 -14.56 2.69 -8.30
CA GLU A 131 -13.83 3.49 -9.30
C GLU A 131 -14.62 4.69 -9.80
N ILE A 132 -15.95 4.59 -9.88
CA ILE A 132 -16.82 5.68 -10.35
C ILE A 132 -16.92 6.79 -9.30
N CYS A 133 -17.13 6.41 -8.05
CA CYS A 133 -17.22 7.37 -6.95
C CYS A 133 -15.84 7.82 -6.43
N ASN A 134 -14.78 7.12 -6.85
CA ASN A 134 -13.41 7.28 -6.39
C ASN A 134 -13.30 7.27 -4.84
N LYS A 135 -14.03 6.35 -4.19
CA LYS A 135 -14.06 6.21 -2.73
C LYS A 135 -14.27 4.76 -2.31
N CYS A 136 -13.71 4.38 -1.16
CA CYS A 136 -14.04 3.12 -0.50
C CYS A 136 -15.46 3.16 0.09
N THR A 137 -16.13 2.02 0.11
CA THR A 137 -17.49 1.87 0.63
C THR A 137 -17.74 0.46 1.17
N TYR A 138 -18.69 0.34 2.10
CA TYR A 138 -19.05 -0.92 2.76
C TYR A 138 -19.96 -1.80 1.90
N GLY A 139 -19.64 -3.09 1.80
CA GLY A 139 -20.17 -4.04 0.81
C GLY A 139 -21.37 -4.88 1.25
N VAL A 140 -22.50 -4.25 1.57
CA VAL A 140 -23.84 -4.88 1.45
C VAL A 140 -24.90 -3.94 0.85
N THR A 141 -24.58 -2.67 0.65
CA THR A 141 -25.49 -1.68 0.05
C THR A 141 -24.74 -0.88 -1.02
N LEU A 142 -25.19 -0.96 -2.28
CA LEU A 142 -24.77 -0.05 -3.35
C LEU A 142 -25.37 1.34 -3.02
N PRO A 143 -24.59 2.32 -2.53
CA PRO A 143 -25.15 3.51 -1.91
C PRO A 143 -25.47 4.64 -2.90
N CYS A 144 -25.39 4.40 -4.21
CA CYS A 144 -25.90 5.36 -5.19
C CYS A 144 -26.73 4.68 -6.27
N GLU A 145 -27.83 5.34 -6.63
CA GLU A 145 -28.87 4.90 -7.57
C GLU A 145 -28.33 4.53 -8.97
N HIS A 146 -27.07 4.91 -9.24
CA HIS A 146 -26.35 4.72 -10.49
C HIS A 146 -24.95 4.12 -10.31
N CYS A 147 -24.60 3.53 -9.15
CA CYS A 147 -23.31 2.87 -8.94
C CYS A 147 -23.15 1.73 -9.95
N GLY A 148 -22.14 1.80 -10.82
CA GLY A 148 -21.91 0.81 -11.88
C GLY A 148 -22.77 0.97 -13.15
N LYS A 149 -23.66 1.98 -13.24
CA LYS A 149 -24.42 2.25 -14.47
C LYS A 149 -23.60 3.12 -15.41
N LYS A 150 -23.27 2.61 -16.60
CA LYS A 150 -22.76 3.43 -17.71
C LYS A 150 -23.85 4.39 -18.19
N GLY A 151 -23.52 5.68 -18.32
CA GLY A 151 -24.41 6.64 -18.97
C GLY A 151 -24.47 6.41 -20.48
N PRO A 152 -25.59 6.74 -21.16
CA PRO A 152 -25.76 6.47 -22.60
C PRO A 152 -24.79 7.23 -23.53
N TYR A 153 -23.98 8.15 -22.99
CA TYR A 153 -23.09 9.03 -23.75
C TYR A 153 -21.61 8.92 -23.31
N GLN A 154 -21.28 7.96 -22.45
CA GLN A 154 -19.96 7.88 -21.82
C GLN A 154 -18.86 7.35 -22.76
N ASP A 155 -19.24 6.72 -23.88
CA ASP A 155 -18.34 6.22 -24.93
C ASP A 155 -18.29 7.16 -26.17
N LEU A 156 -18.80 8.41 -26.06
CA LEU A 156 -18.87 9.37 -27.17
C LEU A 156 -17.72 10.40 -27.22
N VAL A 157 -16.62 10.18 -26.51
CA VAL A 157 -15.44 11.06 -26.51
C VAL A 157 -14.18 10.29 -26.90
#